data_AF-A0A9D5S518-F1
#
_entry.id   AF-A0A9D5S518-F1
#
_cell.length_a   1.000
_cell.length_b   1.000
_cell.length_c   1.000
_cell.angle_alpha   90.00
_cell.angle_beta   90.00
_cell.angle_gamma   90.00
#
_symmetry.space_group_name_H-M   'P 1'
#
loop_
_entity.id
_entity.type
_entity.pdbx_description
1 polymer ?
#
loop_
_entity_poly.entity_id
_entity_poly.type
_entity_poly.pdbx_seq_one_letter_code
_entity_poly.pdbx_strand_id
1 'polypeptide(L)'
;MKIKGNNMVSKCVKRFLPFYLFAFLPLSAFAQYVNSGISAGFFDSSENSTINFSEFHLPPLGVLYENAKQNPQILSLAKAQEIAQAEVAKQKRHIFSYVTGHASYSYGKTDMWGQGSTAYNMILQQYQGSTQSYWNVGVNLAVPLEDILDLSAAVKRKRLAVDQARIQKDLAFDELKKQIATLYINITNNLVALKTSSEAAAIYQGAGALNQEDFHQGNMSIEDFAITKMREIGVVQGYQSLQTQITTDIITLEILTHTPILTNTTTDITLEEEQLSEKEIRKANKAVEKMIKKTAAADEKRYRQMEEAEKKAQKKAAKAQKKNK
;
A
#
# COMPACT_ATOMS: atom_id res chain seq x y z
N MET A 1 62.61 54.17 -19.20
CA MET A 1 64.01 53.71 -19.03
C MET A 1 64.60 54.50 -17.86
N LYS A 2 65.01 53.79 -16.80
CA LYS A 2 65.40 54.28 -15.44
C LYS A 2 65.97 55.70 -15.38
N ILE A 3 65.27 56.62 -14.70
CA ILE A 3 65.84 57.81 -14.05
C ILE A 3 65.10 58.07 -12.73
N LYS A 4 65.90 58.30 -11.68
CA LYS A 4 65.66 58.86 -10.33
C LYS A 4 64.40 59.74 -10.22
N GLY A 5 63.60 59.71 -9.16
CA GLY A 5 63.99 59.81 -7.75
C GLY A 5 63.94 61.28 -7.28
N ASN A 6 63.11 61.54 -6.26
CA ASN A 6 63.00 62.72 -5.38
C ASN A 6 62.16 63.94 -5.82
N ASN A 7 61.09 64.22 -5.06
CA ASN A 7 61.07 65.28 -4.04
C ASN A 7 59.77 65.18 -3.17
N MET A 8 59.87 64.94 -1.86
CA MET A 8 59.97 65.94 -0.76
C MET A 8 58.55 66.46 -0.38
N VAL A 9 58.05 66.51 0.86
CA VAL A 9 58.62 66.95 2.14
C VAL A 9 57.69 66.56 3.32
N SER A 10 58.29 65.99 4.38
CA SER A 10 58.11 66.21 5.83
C SER A 10 56.73 66.33 6.50
N LYS A 11 56.52 65.49 7.53
CA LYS A 11 56.51 65.87 8.97
C LYS A 11 56.75 64.59 9.78
N CYS A 12 57.96 64.39 10.35
CA CYS A 12 58.33 64.62 11.77
C CYS A 12 57.44 63.79 12.72
N VAL A 13 57.94 62.82 13.50
CA VAL A 13 58.71 63.06 14.74
C VAL A 13 59.47 61.79 15.19
N LYS A 14 60.77 62.00 15.49
CA LYS A 14 61.71 61.43 16.51
C LYS A 14 61.17 60.25 17.39
N ARG A 15 61.92 59.24 17.86
CA ARG A 15 63.34 59.07 18.24
C ARG A 15 63.64 57.58 18.55
N PHE A 16 64.79 57.08 18.07
CA PHE A 16 65.73 56.06 18.61
C PHE A 16 65.34 55.06 19.74
N LEU A 17 65.40 53.75 19.39
CA LEU A 17 66.20 52.61 19.97
C LEU A 17 66.00 52.14 21.45
N PRO A 18 66.36 50.89 21.85
CA PRO A 18 65.94 49.53 21.43
C PRO A 18 65.59 48.58 22.62
N PHE A 19 65.32 47.30 22.26
CA PHE A 19 65.54 46.06 23.04
C PHE A 19 64.36 45.54 23.88
N TYR A 20 63.68 44.48 23.39
CA TYR A 20 63.13 43.40 24.22
C TYR A 20 62.89 42.13 23.38
N LEU A 21 63.78 41.16 23.57
CA LEU A 21 63.54 39.72 23.73
C LEU A 21 62.20 39.17 23.22
N PHE A 22 62.18 38.61 22.01
CA PHE A 22 61.06 37.79 21.54
C PHE A 22 61.19 36.38 22.12
N ALA A 23 60.47 36.11 23.21
CA ALA A 23 60.27 34.78 23.74
C ALA A 23 59.47 33.96 22.71
N PHE A 24 60.05 32.84 22.27
CA PHE A 24 59.33 31.79 21.54
C PHE A 24 58.30 31.17 22.50
N LEU A 25 57.03 31.57 22.37
CA LEU A 25 55.92 30.84 22.97
C LEU A 25 55.72 29.54 22.18
N PRO A 26 55.77 28.35 22.81
CA PRO A 26 55.27 27.16 22.18
C PRO A 26 53.76 27.31 22.04
N LEU A 27 53.29 27.36 20.80
CA LEU A 27 51.87 27.27 20.48
C LEU A 27 51.40 25.89 20.93
N SER A 28 50.86 25.80 22.14
CA SER A 28 50.16 24.61 22.63
C SER A 28 48.89 24.51 21.80
N ALA A 29 48.92 23.62 20.80
CA ALA A 29 47.73 23.20 20.09
C ALA A 29 46.86 22.44 21.10
N PHE A 30 45.91 23.13 21.73
CA PHE A 30 44.77 22.46 22.33
C PHE A 30 44.00 21.81 21.18
N ALA A 31 44.09 20.49 21.06
CA ALA A 31 43.18 19.72 20.24
C ALA A 31 41.78 19.94 20.81
N GLN A 32 41.00 20.81 20.15
CA GLN A 32 39.58 20.94 20.44
C GLN A 32 38.93 19.60 20.11
N TYR A 33 38.52 18.89 21.16
CA TYR A 33 37.66 17.72 21.06
C TYR A 33 36.32 18.18 20.48
N VAL A 34 36.17 18.11 19.16
CA VAL A 34 34.89 18.34 18.50
C VAL A 34 34.07 17.08 18.70
N ASN A 35 33.10 17.16 19.61
CA ASN A 35 32.01 16.18 19.70
C ASN A 35 31.28 16.22 18.34
N SER A 36 31.61 15.29 17.44
CA SER A 36 30.93 15.17 16.16
C SER A 36 29.54 14.63 16.43
N GLY A 37 28.60 15.55 16.66
CA GLY A 37 27.17 15.30 16.80
C GLY A 37 26.56 14.80 15.49
N ILE A 38 26.96 13.62 15.06
CA ILE A 38 26.31 12.89 13.98
C ILE A 38 25.02 12.31 14.57
N SER A 39 23.94 13.08 14.47
CA SER A 39 22.58 12.64 14.79
C SER A 39 22.03 11.86 13.60
N ALA A 40 22.03 10.54 13.69
CA ALA A 40 21.19 9.69 12.85
C ALA A 40 19.86 9.55 13.60
N GLY A 41 18.79 10.21 13.11
CA GLY A 41 17.53 10.44 13.82
C GLY A 41 16.73 9.22 14.34
N PHE A 42 17.26 8.00 14.19
CA PHE A 42 16.76 6.80 14.87
C PHE A 42 17.56 6.45 16.14
N PHE A 43 18.83 6.88 16.22
CA PHE A 43 19.78 6.61 17.29
C PHE A 43 20.00 7.81 18.24
N ASP A 44 19.48 8.99 17.91
CA ASP A 44 19.46 10.17 18.77
C ASP A 44 18.31 10.08 19.79
N SER A 45 18.40 9.08 20.65
CA SER A 45 17.57 8.98 21.86
C SER A 45 18.31 9.69 23.00
N SER A 46 18.46 11.00 22.88
CA SER A 46 18.86 11.83 24.01
C SER A 46 17.74 11.80 25.07
N GLU A 47 18.02 11.06 26.14
CA GLU A 47 17.43 11.11 27.48
C GLU A 47 16.02 10.56 27.75
N ASN A 48 15.17 10.17 26.78
CA ASN A 48 13.84 9.62 27.14
C ASN A 48 13.30 8.43 26.31
N SER A 49 14.09 7.87 25.41
CA SER A 49 13.72 6.67 24.61
C SER A 49 14.85 5.66 24.50
N THR A 50 15.68 5.54 25.55
CA THR A 50 16.54 4.37 25.67
C THR A 50 15.63 3.16 25.84
N ILE A 51 15.44 2.38 24.77
CA ILE A 51 14.70 1.12 24.83
C ILE A 51 15.34 0.32 25.97
N ASN A 52 14.61 0.13 27.06
CA ASN A 52 15.07 -0.65 28.20
C ASN A 52 15.03 -2.13 27.82
N PHE A 53 16.06 -2.57 27.10
CA PHE A 53 16.23 -3.97 26.68
C PHE A 53 16.30 -4.95 27.87
N SER A 54 16.51 -4.44 29.09
CA SER A 54 16.50 -5.25 30.33
C SER A 54 15.10 -5.68 30.79
N GLU A 55 14.05 -4.94 30.44
CA GLU A 55 12.65 -5.25 30.79
C GLU A 55 11.83 -5.69 29.55
N PHE A 56 12.41 -5.53 28.36
CA PHE A 56 11.79 -5.91 27.10
C PHE A 56 11.57 -7.42 27.01
N HIS A 57 10.31 -7.80 26.85
CA HIS A 57 9.89 -9.17 26.61
C HIS A 57 9.14 -9.26 25.29
N LEU A 58 9.56 -10.19 24.43
CA LEU A 58 8.87 -10.46 23.18
C LEU A 58 7.48 -11.05 23.45
N PRO A 59 6.45 -10.67 22.69
CA PRO A 59 5.17 -11.36 22.71
C PRO A 59 5.34 -12.86 22.39
N PRO A 60 4.49 -13.73 22.95
CA PRO A 60 4.59 -15.16 22.68
C PRO A 60 4.36 -15.47 21.20
N LEU A 61 5.08 -16.46 20.68
CA LEU A 61 5.10 -16.83 19.27
C LEU A 61 3.71 -17.09 18.67
N GLY A 62 2.77 -17.60 19.46
CA GLY A 62 1.38 -17.81 19.04
C GLY A 62 0.64 -16.51 18.67
N VAL A 63 0.86 -15.42 19.42
CA VAL A 63 0.26 -14.11 19.13
C VAL A 63 0.86 -13.54 17.84
N LEU A 64 2.17 -13.71 17.64
CA LEU A 64 2.86 -13.30 16.42
C LEU A 64 2.32 -14.04 15.19
N TYR A 65 2.05 -15.35 15.29
CA TYR A 65 1.49 -16.14 14.19
C TYR A 65 0.03 -15.81 13.87
N GLU A 66 -0.79 -15.53 14.88
CA GLU A 66 -2.17 -15.11 14.66
C GLU A 66 -2.23 -13.76 13.95
N ASN A 67 -1.43 -12.79 14.40
CA ASN A 67 -1.39 -11.46 13.79
C ASN A 67 -0.72 -11.49 12.40
N ALA A 68 0.27 -12.37 12.17
CA ALA A 68 0.87 -12.60 10.86
C ALA A 68 -0.12 -13.09 9.79
N LYS A 69 -1.31 -13.61 10.14
CA LYS A 69 -2.37 -13.91 9.16
C LYS A 69 -2.88 -12.66 8.45
N GLN A 70 -2.73 -11.49 9.06
CA GLN A 70 -3.12 -10.20 8.48
C GLN A 70 -2.07 -9.66 7.49
N ASN A 71 -0.93 -10.35 7.32
CA ASN A 71 0.08 -9.96 6.36
C ASN A 71 -0.54 -9.91 4.93
N PRO A 72 -0.33 -8.82 4.16
CA PRO A 72 -0.88 -8.66 2.81
C PRO A 72 -0.60 -9.85 1.87
N GLN A 73 0.58 -10.47 2.00
CA GLN A 73 0.94 -11.65 1.21
C GLN A 73 -0.02 -12.81 1.48
N ILE A 74 -0.34 -13.10 2.75
CA ILE A 74 -1.25 -14.18 3.14
C ILE A 74 -2.69 -13.83 2.79
N LEU A 75 -3.10 -12.57 3.01
CA LEU A 75 -4.44 -12.09 2.66
C LEU A 75 -4.72 -12.20 1.15
N SER A 76 -3.74 -11.87 0.31
CA SER A 76 -3.87 -12.03 -1.15
C SER A 76 -4.13 -13.48 -1.56
N LEU A 77 -3.44 -14.44 -0.93
CA LEU A 77 -3.63 -15.87 -1.18
C LEU A 77 -4.95 -16.38 -0.61
N ALA A 78 -5.39 -15.86 0.55
CA ALA A 78 -6.72 -16.15 1.08
C ALA A 78 -7.83 -15.66 0.13
N LYS A 79 -7.67 -14.48 -0.46
CA LYS A 79 -8.59 -13.95 -1.48
C LYS A 79 -8.54 -14.75 -2.77
N ALA A 80 -7.37 -15.19 -3.22
CA ALA A 80 -7.24 -16.09 -4.37
C ALA A 80 -7.97 -17.42 -4.13
N GLN A 81 -7.87 -17.98 -2.92
CA GLN A 81 -8.62 -19.17 -2.52
C GLN A 81 -10.15 -18.92 -2.55
N GLU A 82 -10.61 -17.77 -2.05
CA GLU A 82 -12.03 -17.37 -2.08
C GLU A 82 -12.55 -17.24 -3.52
N ILE A 83 -11.77 -16.61 -4.41
CA ILE A 83 -12.08 -16.50 -5.84
C ILE A 83 -12.21 -17.89 -6.48
N ALA A 84 -11.26 -18.79 -6.20
CA ALA A 84 -11.31 -20.16 -6.72
C ALA A 84 -12.57 -20.91 -6.23
N GLN A 85 -13.00 -20.69 -4.98
CA GLN A 85 -14.24 -21.27 -4.46
C GLN A 85 -15.48 -20.71 -5.15
N ALA A 86 -15.49 -19.40 -5.40
CA ALA A 86 -16.55 -18.74 -6.16
C ALA A 86 -16.62 -19.29 -7.60
N GLU A 87 -15.48 -19.59 -8.24
CA GLU A 87 -15.44 -20.23 -9.55
C GLU A 87 -16.05 -21.63 -9.54
N VAL A 88 -15.81 -22.43 -8.49
CA VAL A 88 -16.48 -23.74 -8.33
C VAL A 88 -18.00 -23.55 -8.24
N ALA A 89 -18.46 -22.58 -7.46
CA ALA A 89 -19.89 -22.29 -7.33
C ALA A 89 -20.50 -21.80 -8.67
N LYS A 90 -19.76 -20.96 -9.41
CA LYS A 90 -20.13 -20.52 -10.77
C LYS A 90 -20.24 -21.70 -11.72
N GLN A 91 -19.26 -22.62 -11.71
CA GLN A 91 -19.28 -23.81 -12.56
C GLN A 91 -20.47 -24.72 -12.25
N LYS A 92 -20.81 -24.92 -10.97
CA LYS A 92 -22.01 -25.69 -10.57
C LYS A 92 -23.31 -25.06 -11.06
N ARG A 93 -23.36 -23.73 -11.12
CA ARG A 93 -24.52 -22.96 -11.59
C ARG A 93 -24.51 -22.73 -13.10
N HIS A 94 -23.51 -23.25 -13.82
CA HIS A 94 -23.36 -23.03 -15.26
C HIS A 94 -24.56 -23.56 -16.06
N ILE A 95 -25.26 -24.59 -15.56
CA ILE A 95 -26.51 -25.09 -16.14
C ILE A 95 -27.60 -24.02 -16.32
N PHE A 96 -27.59 -22.98 -15.48
CA PHE A 96 -28.55 -21.89 -15.58
C PHE A 96 -28.23 -20.89 -16.70
N SER A 97 -27.01 -20.92 -17.25
CA SER A 97 -26.64 -20.07 -18.39
C SER A 97 -27.22 -20.54 -19.72
N TYR A 98 -27.77 -21.75 -19.78
CA TYR A 98 -28.44 -22.27 -20.99
C TYR A 98 -29.77 -21.58 -21.28
N VAL A 99 -30.37 -20.95 -20.28
CA VAL A 99 -31.61 -20.19 -20.41
C VAL A 99 -31.26 -18.71 -20.46
N THR A 100 -31.49 -18.08 -21.61
CA THR A 100 -31.30 -16.63 -21.75
C THR A 100 -32.63 -15.96 -22.07
N GLY A 101 -32.98 -14.96 -21.27
CA GLY A 101 -34.09 -14.06 -21.58
C GLY A 101 -33.57 -12.88 -22.40
N HIS A 102 -34.25 -12.55 -23.48
CA HIS A 102 -33.99 -11.32 -24.21
C HIS A 102 -35.28 -10.49 -24.29
N ALA A 103 -35.11 -9.19 -24.07
CA ALA A 103 -36.14 -8.20 -24.25
C ALA A 103 -35.51 -7.04 -25.02
N SER A 104 -36.07 -6.70 -26.18
CA SER A 104 -35.68 -5.48 -26.87
C SER A 104 -36.91 -4.71 -27.34
N TYR A 105 -36.73 -3.39 -27.34
CA TYR A 105 -37.70 -2.44 -27.81
C TYR A 105 -36.99 -1.59 -28.86
N SER A 106 -37.49 -1.63 -30.08
CA SER A 106 -36.96 -0.83 -31.19
C SER A 106 -38.07 0.08 -31.70
N TYR A 107 -37.75 1.37 -31.83
CA TYR A 107 -38.61 2.37 -32.40
C TYR A 107 -37.85 3.08 -33.52
N GLY A 108 -38.36 2.98 -34.74
CA GLY A 108 -37.70 3.53 -35.91
C GLY A 108 -38.69 3.84 -37.03
N LYS A 109 -38.24 4.66 -37.98
CA LYS A 109 -38.93 4.83 -39.26
C LYS A 109 -38.36 3.80 -40.21
N THR A 110 -39.21 2.92 -40.71
CA THR A 110 -38.83 2.00 -41.77
C THR A 110 -39.44 2.52 -43.07
N ASP A 111 -38.58 2.75 -44.06
CA ASP A 111 -39.01 3.05 -45.42
C ASP A 111 -39.06 1.72 -46.18
N MET A 112 -40.27 1.21 -46.39
CA MET A 112 -40.46 -0.03 -47.13
C MET A 112 -40.44 0.28 -48.63
N TRP A 113 -39.35 -0.07 -49.32
CA TRP A 113 -39.28 -0.04 -50.78
C TRP A 113 -39.85 -1.34 -51.35
N GLY A 114 -41.09 -1.29 -51.86
CA GLY A 114 -41.69 -2.38 -52.62
C GLY A 114 -41.85 -1.98 -54.09
N GLN A 115 -41.30 -2.76 -55.02
CA GLN A 115 -41.53 -2.58 -56.46
C GLN A 115 -42.59 -3.60 -56.91
N GLY A 116 -43.82 -3.15 -57.11
CA GLY A 116 -44.87 -3.94 -57.76
C GLY A 116 -45.03 -3.46 -59.19
N SER A 117 -44.64 -4.27 -60.18
CA SER A 117 -44.98 -4.02 -61.58
C SER A 117 -46.03 -5.03 -62.04
N THR A 118 -47.02 -4.55 -62.78
CA THR A 118 -47.93 -5.38 -63.56
C THR A 118 -48.01 -4.74 -64.94
N ALA A 119 -48.14 -5.54 -66.01
CA ALA A 119 -47.94 -5.14 -67.40
C ALA A 119 -48.77 -3.93 -67.92
N TYR A 120 -49.73 -3.43 -67.14
CA TYR A 120 -50.63 -2.35 -67.52
C TYR A 120 -50.47 -1.06 -66.72
N ASN A 121 -49.67 -1.02 -65.64
CA ASN A 121 -49.53 0.17 -64.78
C ASN A 121 -48.06 0.54 -64.54
N MET A 122 -47.72 1.83 -64.73
CA MET A 122 -46.40 2.40 -64.50
C MET A 122 -45.98 2.28 -63.02
N ILE A 123 -44.69 2.05 -62.78
CA ILE A 123 -44.08 1.88 -61.44
C ILE A 123 -44.45 3.08 -60.56
N LEU A 124 -45.36 2.87 -59.60
CA LEU A 124 -45.67 3.86 -58.57
C LEU A 124 -44.74 3.60 -57.38
N GLN A 125 -43.67 4.39 -57.24
CA GLN A 125 -42.84 4.39 -56.03
C GLN A 125 -43.62 5.04 -54.89
N GLN A 126 -44.33 4.21 -54.12
CA GLN A 126 -45.03 4.69 -52.94
C GLN A 126 -44.06 4.70 -51.75
N TYR A 127 -43.53 5.88 -51.42
CA TYR A 127 -42.79 6.10 -50.18
C TYR A 127 -43.78 6.07 -49.01
N GLN A 128 -43.85 4.94 -48.32
CA GLN A 128 -44.68 4.79 -47.12
C GLN A 128 -43.78 4.80 -45.89
N GLY A 129 -43.42 5.99 -45.43
CA GLY A 129 -42.64 6.19 -44.20
C GLY A 129 -43.48 5.84 -42.97
N SER A 130 -43.45 4.58 -42.56
CA SER A 130 -44.20 4.09 -41.40
C SER A 130 -43.31 4.18 -40.16
N THR A 131 -43.78 4.90 -39.14
CA THR A 131 -43.19 4.80 -37.79
C THR A 131 -43.66 3.48 -37.21
N GLN A 132 -42.73 2.59 -36.90
CA GLN A 132 -43.03 1.28 -36.35
C GLN A 132 -42.33 1.11 -35.00
N SER A 133 -43.09 0.64 -34.02
CA SER A 133 -42.56 0.20 -32.73
C SER A 133 -42.69 -1.32 -32.68
N TYR A 134 -41.58 -1.99 -32.40
CA TYR A 134 -41.56 -3.44 -32.22
C TYR A 134 -40.92 -3.79 -30.88
N TRP A 135 -41.58 -4.68 -30.16
CA TRP A 135 -41.17 -5.20 -28.88
C TRP A 135 -41.04 -6.71 -29.04
N ASN A 136 -39.86 -7.26 -28.76
CA ASN A 136 -39.64 -8.70 -28.73
C ASN A 136 -39.22 -9.10 -27.34
N VAL A 137 -40.00 -10.00 -26.75
CA VAL A 137 -39.69 -10.67 -25.50
C VAL A 137 -39.66 -12.15 -25.81
N GLY A 138 -38.53 -12.80 -25.54
CA GLY A 138 -38.37 -14.21 -25.81
C GLY A 138 -37.41 -14.85 -24.81
N VAL A 139 -37.58 -16.14 -24.62
CA VAL A 139 -36.65 -17.00 -23.88
C VAL A 139 -36.00 -17.91 -24.89
N ASN A 140 -34.67 -17.94 -24.91
CA ASN A 140 -33.90 -18.88 -25.70
C ASN A 140 -33.34 -19.97 -24.79
N LEU A 141 -33.44 -21.22 -25.24
CA LEU A 141 -32.87 -22.38 -24.56
C LEU A 141 -31.82 -23.01 -25.49
N ALA A 142 -30.55 -22.89 -25.13
CA ALA A 142 -29.44 -23.48 -25.86
C ALA A 142 -28.70 -24.45 -24.93
N VAL A 143 -28.89 -25.75 -25.16
CA VAL A 143 -28.33 -26.81 -24.30
C VAL A 143 -27.23 -27.57 -25.05
N PRO A 144 -25.95 -27.23 -24.82
CA PRO A 144 -24.84 -28.02 -25.33
C PRO A 144 -24.72 -29.34 -24.56
N LEU A 145 -24.85 -30.47 -25.26
CA LEU A 145 -24.75 -31.81 -24.69
C LEU A 145 -23.37 -32.10 -24.07
N GLU A 146 -22.31 -31.56 -24.68
CA GLU A 146 -20.92 -31.69 -24.21
C GLU A 146 -20.75 -31.13 -22.78
N ASP A 147 -21.26 -29.92 -22.52
CA ASP A 147 -21.10 -29.27 -21.22
C ASP A 147 -21.86 -30.00 -20.10
N ILE A 148 -23.01 -30.61 -20.40
CA ILE A 148 -23.78 -31.38 -19.40
C ILE A 148 -23.02 -32.64 -19.02
N LEU A 149 -22.52 -33.37 -20.02
CA LEU A 149 -21.78 -34.61 -19.79
C LEU A 149 -20.45 -34.34 -19.07
N ASP A 150 -19.77 -33.23 -19.38
CA ASP A 150 -18.51 -32.82 -18.74
C ASP A 150 -18.69 -32.02 -17.44
N LEU A 151 -19.90 -31.59 -17.07
CA LEU A 151 -20.14 -30.71 -15.92
C LEU A 151 -19.48 -31.22 -14.63
N SER A 152 -19.62 -32.51 -14.36
CA SER A 152 -19.06 -33.14 -13.15
C SER A 152 -17.53 -33.11 -13.13
N ALA A 153 -16.89 -33.40 -14.27
CA ALA A 153 -15.45 -33.36 -14.44
C ALA A 153 -14.92 -31.91 -14.44
N ALA A 154 -15.65 -30.96 -15.04
CA ALA A 154 -15.34 -29.54 -14.98
C ALA A 154 -15.39 -28.99 -13.55
N VAL A 155 -16.41 -29.35 -12.76
CA VAL A 155 -16.50 -29.00 -11.33
C VAL A 155 -15.35 -29.63 -10.53
N LYS A 156 -14.99 -30.89 -10.81
CA LYS A 156 -13.85 -31.56 -10.17
C LYS A 156 -12.53 -30.84 -10.48
N ARG A 157 -12.31 -30.41 -11.72
CA ARG A 157 -11.14 -29.60 -12.12
C ARG A 157 -11.06 -28.28 -11.35
N LYS A 158 -12.18 -27.56 -11.24
CA LYS A 158 -12.24 -26.32 -10.44
C LYS A 158 -12.02 -26.57 -8.95
N ARG A 159 -12.46 -27.71 -8.41
CA ARG A 159 -12.19 -28.10 -7.02
C ARG A 159 -10.71 -28.33 -6.77
N LEU A 160 -10.01 -29.00 -7.70
CA LEU A 160 -8.56 -29.16 -7.63
C LEU A 160 -7.83 -27.81 -7.64
N ALA A 161 -8.33 -26.83 -8.39
CA ALA A 161 -7.77 -25.47 -8.37
C ALA A 161 -7.96 -24.79 -7.00
N VAL A 162 -9.08 -25.02 -6.30
CA VAL A 162 -9.28 -24.56 -4.91
C VAL A 162 -8.29 -25.23 -3.97
N ASP A 163 -8.11 -26.54 -4.09
CA ASP A 163 -7.17 -27.29 -3.25
C ASP A 163 -5.73 -26.81 -3.49
N GLN A 164 -5.36 -26.52 -4.75
CA GLN A 164 -4.08 -25.91 -5.10
C GLN A 164 -3.91 -24.52 -4.45
N ALA A 165 -4.91 -23.64 -4.56
CA ALA A 165 -4.86 -22.31 -3.94
C ALA A 165 -4.75 -22.39 -2.41
N ARG A 166 -5.43 -23.35 -1.79
CA ARG A 166 -5.30 -23.64 -0.36
C ARG A 166 -3.89 -24.08 0.00
N ILE A 167 -3.31 -25.05 -0.72
CA ILE A 167 -1.95 -25.52 -0.47
C ILE A 167 -0.94 -24.39 -0.63
N GLN A 168 -1.07 -23.55 -1.66
CA GLN A 168 -0.19 -22.40 -1.85
C GLN A 168 -0.25 -21.41 -0.69
N LYS A 169 -1.46 -21.12 -0.19
CA LYS A 169 -1.65 -20.29 1.00
C LYS A 169 -0.99 -20.91 2.24
N ASP A 170 -1.19 -22.20 2.46
CA ASP A 170 -0.63 -22.92 3.62
C ASP A 170 0.91 -22.96 3.56
N LEU A 171 1.50 -23.21 2.38
CA LEU A 171 2.95 -23.15 2.15
C LEU A 171 3.53 -21.75 2.42
N ALA A 172 2.87 -20.71 1.92
CA ALA A 172 3.31 -19.33 2.17
C ALA A 172 3.22 -18.98 3.66
N PHE A 173 2.18 -19.45 4.35
CA PHE A 173 2.04 -19.24 5.79
C PHE A 173 3.09 -19.98 6.60
N ASP A 174 3.44 -21.21 6.22
CA ASP A 174 4.49 -21.97 6.91
C ASP A 174 5.89 -21.38 6.69
N GLU A 175 6.18 -20.86 5.50
CA GLU A 175 7.42 -20.11 5.26
C GLU A 175 7.47 -18.82 6.09
N LEU A 176 6.36 -18.08 6.18
CA LEU A 176 6.26 -16.89 7.04
C LEU A 176 6.48 -17.24 8.52
N LYS A 177 5.89 -18.34 9.01
CA LYS A 177 6.14 -18.82 10.39
C LYS A 177 7.61 -19.13 10.63
N LYS A 178 8.27 -19.79 9.69
CA LYS A 178 9.70 -20.12 9.80
C LYS A 178 10.57 -18.86 9.90
N GLN A 179 10.26 -17.84 9.10
CA GLN A 179 10.95 -16.54 9.15
C GLN A 179 10.75 -15.87 10.51
N ILE A 180 9.49 -15.80 10.98
CA ILE A 180 9.14 -15.26 12.30
C ILE A 180 9.86 -16.01 13.43
N ALA A 181 9.87 -17.34 13.40
CA ALA A 181 10.56 -18.16 14.40
C ALA A 181 12.07 -17.91 14.41
N THR A 182 12.68 -17.78 13.23
CA THR A 182 14.11 -17.51 13.11
C THR A 182 14.46 -16.14 13.69
N LEU A 183 13.69 -15.10 13.35
CA LEU A 183 13.84 -13.76 13.93
C LEU A 183 13.65 -13.78 15.45
N TYR A 184 12.61 -14.45 15.95
CA TYR A 184 12.35 -14.56 17.38
C TYR A 184 13.54 -15.16 18.15
N ILE A 185 14.11 -16.26 17.64
CA ILE A 185 15.27 -16.91 18.25
C ILE A 185 16.51 -16.00 18.18
N ASN A 186 16.74 -15.35 17.04
CA ASN A 186 17.87 -14.43 16.86
C ASN A 186 17.78 -13.24 17.82
N ILE A 187 16.61 -12.60 17.94
CA ILE A 187 16.40 -11.48 18.87
C ILE A 187 16.64 -11.94 20.30
N THR A 188 16.09 -13.09 20.70
CA THR A 188 16.26 -13.61 22.06
C THR A 188 17.73 -13.88 22.38
N ASN A 189 18.47 -14.51 21.47
CA ASN A 189 19.90 -14.77 21.64
C ASN A 189 20.71 -13.46 21.67
N ASN A 190 20.40 -12.52 20.79
CA ASN A 190 21.07 -11.24 20.72
C ASN A 190 20.77 -10.37 21.95
N LEU A 191 19.58 -10.44 22.55
CA LEU A 191 19.25 -9.75 23.81
C LEU A 191 20.11 -10.26 24.98
N VAL A 192 20.37 -11.57 25.05
CA VAL A 192 21.28 -12.14 26.05
C VAL A 192 22.71 -11.64 25.83
N ALA A 193 23.19 -11.63 24.58
CA ALA A 193 24.50 -11.08 24.23
C ALA A 193 24.59 -9.56 24.45
N LEU A 194 23.47 -8.83 24.33
CA LEU A 194 23.41 -7.39 24.55
C LEU A 194 23.69 -7.06 26.00
N LYS A 195 23.15 -7.86 26.93
CA LYS A 195 23.42 -7.71 28.35
C LYS A 195 24.92 -7.80 28.65
N THR A 196 25.59 -8.87 28.19
CA THR A 196 27.03 -9.04 28.43
C THR A 196 27.87 -7.96 27.74
N SER A 197 27.48 -7.57 26.53
CA SER A 197 28.13 -6.48 25.79
C SER A 197 27.94 -5.12 26.46
N SER A 198 26.80 -4.87 27.09
CA SER A 198 26.51 -3.62 27.84
C SER A 198 27.37 -3.52 29.10
N GLU A 199 27.51 -4.63 29.83
CA GLU A 199 28.37 -4.72 31.02
C GLU A 199 29.83 -4.50 30.63
N ALA A 200 30.29 -5.13 29.53
CA ALA A 200 31.63 -4.91 28.99
C ALA A 200 31.85 -3.44 28.58
N ALA A 201 30.91 -2.83 27.84
CA ALA A 201 31.02 -1.44 27.43
C ALA A 201 31.13 -0.49 28.64
N ALA A 202 30.31 -0.70 29.68
CA ALA A 202 30.37 0.10 30.91
C ALA A 202 31.71 -0.05 31.64
N ILE A 203 32.24 -1.29 31.74
CA ILE A 203 33.54 -1.56 32.36
C ILE A 203 34.67 -0.86 31.58
N TYR A 204 34.69 -0.97 30.25
CA TYR A 204 35.72 -0.36 29.43
C TYR A 204 35.63 1.16 29.38
N GLN A 205 34.43 1.74 29.42
CA GLN A 205 34.25 3.20 29.55
C GLN A 205 34.74 3.70 30.91
N GLY A 206 34.41 2.99 32.00
CA GLY A 206 34.91 3.31 33.34
C GLY A 206 36.44 3.21 33.43
N ALA A 207 37.03 2.13 32.89
CA ALA A 207 38.47 1.97 32.82
C ALA A 207 39.13 3.04 31.91
N GLY A 208 38.48 3.41 30.81
CA GLY A 208 38.94 4.49 29.92
C GLY A 208 38.99 5.85 30.63
N ALA A 209 38.00 6.17 31.46
CA ALA A 209 37.98 7.38 32.28
C ALA A 209 39.12 7.39 33.33
N LEU A 210 39.32 6.28 34.04
CA LEU A 210 40.42 6.16 35.00
C LEU A 210 41.80 6.26 34.31
N ASN A 211 41.98 5.56 33.19
CA ASN A 211 43.20 5.62 32.37
C ASN A 211 43.45 7.03 31.83
N GLN A 212 42.39 7.79 31.52
CA GLN A 212 42.53 9.19 31.12
C GLN A 212 43.08 10.05 32.26
N GLU A 213 42.60 9.86 33.49
CA GLU A 213 43.13 10.55 34.67
C GLU A 213 44.60 10.20 34.93
N ASP A 214 44.97 8.92 34.85
CA ASP A 214 46.35 8.45 35.04
C ASP A 214 47.30 9.00 33.96
N PHE A 215 46.83 9.13 32.72
CA PHE A 215 47.57 9.78 31.64
C PHE A 215 47.79 11.27 31.94
N HIS A 216 46.77 11.98 32.42
CA HIS A 216 46.90 13.40 32.80
C HIS A 216 47.85 13.62 33.98
N GLN A 217 47.93 12.67 34.91
CA GLN A 217 48.84 12.71 36.05
C GLN A 217 50.28 12.30 35.69
N GLY A 218 50.52 11.82 34.47
CA GLY A 218 51.83 11.37 33.98
C GLY A 218 52.23 9.95 34.43
N ASN A 219 51.28 9.19 35.00
CA ASN A 219 51.51 7.83 35.48
C ASN A 219 51.44 6.77 34.35
N MET A 220 50.96 7.17 33.16
CA MET A 220 50.82 6.29 32.00
C MET A 220 51.34 6.96 30.71
N SER A 221 51.89 6.16 29.78
CA SER A 221 52.35 6.66 28.49
C SER A 221 51.19 6.93 27.50
N ILE A 222 51.44 7.78 26.50
CA ILE A 222 50.46 8.06 25.43
C ILE A 222 50.16 6.82 24.58
N GLU A 223 51.14 5.92 24.42
CA GLU A 223 50.98 4.68 23.67
C GLU A 223 50.04 3.72 24.40
N ASP A 224 50.23 3.54 25.71
CA ASP A 224 49.36 2.72 26.55
C ASP A 224 47.93 3.29 26.62
N PHE A 225 47.81 4.61 26.72
CA PHE A 225 46.52 5.31 26.63
C PHE A 225 45.83 5.06 25.29
N ALA A 226 46.55 5.18 24.16
CA ALA A 226 45.98 4.97 22.84
C ALA A 226 45.48 3.53 22.65
N ILE A 227 46.22 2.52 23.12
CA ILE A 227 45.81 1.11 23.03
C ILE A 227 44.59 0.83 23.90
N THR A 228 44.54 1.37 25.13
CA THR A 228 43.38 1.22 26.01
C THR A 228 42.14 1.91 25.42
N LYS A 229 42.30 3.11 24.86
CA LYS A 229 41.23 3.82 24.15
C LYS A 229 40.73 3.06 22.92
N MET A 230 41.64 2.46 22.15
CA MET A 230 41.27 1.63 20.99
C MET A 230 40.42 0.41 21.40
N ARG A 231 40.77 -0.24 22.52
CA ARG A 231 39.98 -1.36 23.07
C ARG A 231 38.59 -0.91 23.55
N GLU A 232 38.52 0.22 24.24
CA GLU A 232 37.25 0.83 24.64
C GLU A 232 36.35 1.09 23.44
N ILE A 233 36.88 1.72 22.39
CA ILE A 233 36.13 2.00 21.15
C ILE A 233 35.63 0.70 20.52
N GLY A 234 36.45 -0.35 20.44
CA GLY A 234 36.04 -1.63 19.88
C GLY A 234 34.87 -2.28 20.62
N VAL A 235 34.87 -2.25 21.95
CA VAL A 235 33.79 -2.81 22.77
C VAL A 235 32.52 -1.96 22.65
N VAL A 236 32.64 -0.63 22.69
CA VAL A 236 31.50 0.29 22.53
C VAL A 236 30.87 0.14 21.14
N GLN A 237 31.68 0.03 20.08
CA GLN A 237 31.19 -0.22 18.73
C GLN A 237 30.48 -1.57 18.61
N GLY A 238 31.02 -2.62 19.23
CA GLY A 238 30.37 -3.94 19.28
C GLY A 238 28.99 -3.87 19.94
N TYR A 239 28.88 -3.17 21.07
CA TYR A 239 27.61 -2.94 21.76
C TYR A 239 26.60 -2.17 20.89
N GLN A 240 27.01 -1.05 20.28
CA GLN A 240 26.16 -0.26 19.40
C GLN A 240 25.70 -1.03 18.15
N SER A 241 26.58 -1.85 17.56
CA SER A 241 26.25 -2.71 16.43
C SER A 241 25.20 -3.76 16.83
N LEU A 242 25.33 -4.36 18.02
CA LEU A 242 24.38 -5.33 18.53
C LEU A 242 23.00 -4.70 18.84
N GLN A 243 22.98 -3.50 19.41
CA GLN A 243 21.74 -2.73 19.59
C GLN A 243 21.04 -2.48 18.25
N THR A 244 21.80 -2.09 17.23
CA THR A 244 21.29 -1.81 15.88
C THR A 244 20.69 -3.07 15.25
N GLN A 245 21.39 -4.20 15.37
CA GLN A 245 20.93 -5.49 14.85
C GLN A 245 19.63 -5.93 15.52
N ILE A 246 19.58 -5.93 16.85
CA ILE A 246 18.37 -6.29 17.61
C ILE A 246 17.19 -5.43 17.19
N THR A 247 17.42 -4.13 17.09
CA THR A 247 16.37 -3.19 16.72
C THR A 247 15.86 -3.43 15.29
N THR A 248 16.76 -3.70 14.36
CA THR A 248 16.41 -4.06 12.97
C THR A 248 15.61 -5.35 12.91
N ASP A 249 16.01 -6.36 13.68
CA ASP A 249 15.33 -7.66 13.74
C ASP A 249 13.92 -7.49 14.34
N ILE A 250 13.76 -6.67 15.38
CA ILE A 250 12.46 -6.41 16.00
C ILE A 250 11.54 -5.62 15.05
N ILE A 251 12.03 -4.58 14.37
CA ILE A 251 11.23 -3.84 13.38
C ILE A 251 10.79 -4.77 12.24
N THR A 252 11.68 -5.64 11.78
CA THR A 252 11.34 -6.64 10.75
C THR A 252 10.26 -7.58 11.25
N LEU A 253 10.35 -8.04 12.50
CA LEU A 253 9.33 -8.87 13.14
C LEU A 253 7.98 -8.15 13.23
N GLU A 254 7.97 -6.87 13.64
CA GLU A 254 6.79 -6.01 13.72
C GLU A 254 6.12 -5.84 12.35
N ILE A 255 6.89 -5.61 11.28
CA ILE A 255 6.36 -5.52 9.90
C ILE A 255 5.74 -6.85 9.45
N LEU A 256 6.40 -7.98 9.73
CA LEU A 256 5.91 -9.29 9.30
C LEU A 256 4.63 -9.72 10.03
N THR A 257 4.53 -9.36 11.31
CA THR A 257 3.47 -9.83 12.22
C THR A 257 2.39 -8.79 12.47
N HIS A 258 2.60 -7.53 12.06
CA HIS A 258 1.73 -6.38 12.36
C HIS A 258 1.47 -6.21 13.86
N THR A 259 2.42 -6.61 14.70
CA THR A 259 2.33 -6.42 16.15
C THR A 259 3.19 -5.24 16.57
N PRO A 260 2.64 -4.23 17.26
CA PRO A 260 3.44 -3.13 17.78
C PRO A 260 4.37 -3.67 18.86
N ILE A 261 5.69 -3.53 18.67
CA ILE A 261 6.70 -4.01 19.61
C ILE A 261 7.61 -2.86 20.04
N LEU A 262 8.17 -2.11 19.10
CA LEU A 262 9.02 -0.94 19.40
C LEU A 262 8.36 0.37 19.05
N THR A 263 7.58 0.38 17.97
CA THR A 263 6.92 1.57 17.45
C THR A 263 5.45 1.53 17.81
N ASN A 264 5.06 2.23 18.89
CA ASN A 264 3.67 2.63 19.10
C ASN A 264 3.14 3.59 18.00
N THR A 265 3.89 3.82 16.93
CA THR A 265 3.68 4.87 15.91
C THR A 265 3.67 4.38 14.46
N THR A 266 4.00 3.10 14.16
CA THR A 266 4.00 2.61 12.75
C THR A 266 2.66 2.00 12.33
N THR A 267 1.65 2.02 13.21
CA THR A 267 0.27 1.66 12.84
C THR A 267 -0.36 2.62 11.82
N ASP A 268 0.25 3.78 11.56
CA ASP A 268 -0.35 4.85 10.72
C ASP A 268 0.21 4.92 9.29
N ILE A 269 0.99 3.94 8.84
CA ILE A 269 1.33 3.79 7.41
C ILE A 269 0.48 2.69 6.78
N THR A 270 -0.80 2.62 7.14
CA THR A 270 -1.78 1.97 6.28
C THR A 270 -1.87 2.79 5.01
N LEU A 271 -1.59 2.18 3.86
CA LEU A 271 -2.12 2.66 2.59
C LEU A 271 -3.64 2.82 2.81
N GLU A 272 -4.12 4.06 2.91
CA GLU A 272 -5.54 4.36 2.97
C GLU A 272 -6.16 3.88 1.65
N GLU A 273 -6.48 2.59 1.58
CA GLU A 273 -7.56 2.16 0.72
C GLU A 273 -8.81 2.81 1.33
N GLU A 274 -9.43 3.73 0.59
CA GLU A 274 -10.84 4.08 0.77
C GLU A 274 -11.67 2.79 0.64
N GLN A 275 -11.68 1.96 1.69
CA GLN A 275 -12.61 0.86 1.83
C GLN A 275 -13.94 1.48 2.21
N LEU A 276 -14.68 1.93 1.19
CA LEU A 276 -16.13 2.13 1.29
C LEU A 276 -16.70 0.92 2.01
N SER A 277 -17.10 1.11 3.25
CA SER A 277 -17.56 0.04 4.13
C SER A 277 -18.63 -0.76 3.40
N GLU A 278 -18.69 -2.10 3.57
CA GLU A 278 -19.78 -2.92 2.99
C GLU A 278 -21.19 -2.33 3.28
N LYS A 279 -21.31 -1.59 4.38
CA LYS A 279 -22.51 -0.86 4.78
C LYS A 279 -22.84 0.31 3.84
N GLU A 280 -21.84 1.03 3.35
CA GLU A 280 -21.95 2.11 2.37
C GLU A 280 -22.22 1.57 0.98
N ILE A 281 -21.57 0.47 0.58
CA ILE A 281 -21.87 -0.25 -0.67
C ILE A 281 -23.32 -0.76 -0.66
N ARG A 282 -23.79 -1.35 0.45
CA ARG A 282 -25.20 -1.74 0.60
C ARG A 282 -26.14 -0.54 0.55
N LYS A 283 -25.77 0.60 1.12
CA LYS A 283 -26.58 1.82 1.11
C LYS A 283 -26.66 2.42 -0.30
N ALA A 284 -25.56 2.44 -1.03
CA ALA A 284 -25.48 2.85 -2.43
C ALA A 284 -26.32 1.92 -3.32
N ASN A 285 -26.14 0.61 -3.20
CA ASN A 285 -26.91 -0.38 -3.97
C ASN A 285 -28.42 -0.28 -3.70
N LYS A 286 -28.82 -0.06 -2.43
CA LYS A 286 -30.24 0.14 -2.07
C LYS A 286 -30.80 1.46 -2.57
N ALA A 287 -29.98 2.51 -2.67
CA ALA A 287 -30.36 3.78 -3.28
C ALA A 287 -30.56 3.63 -4.80
N VAL A 288 -29.63 2.96 -5.48
CA VAL A 288 -29.71 2.65 -6.91
C VAL A 288 -30.95 1.81 -7.21
N GLU A 289 -31.24 0.77 -6.43
CA GLU A 289 -32.43 -0.07 -6.62
C GLU A 289 -33.74 0.73 -6.47
N LYS A 290 -33.79 1.67 -5.50
CA LYS A 290 -34.93 2.59 -5.36
C LYS A 290 -35.07 3.54 -6.54
N MET A 291 -33.96 4.02 -7.10
CA MET A 291 -33.98 4.89 -8.28
C MET A 291 -34.49 4.11 -9.50
N ILE A 292 -33.99 2.89 -9.73
CA ILE A 292 -34.46 2.00 -10.82
C ILE A 292 -35.96 1.72 -10.71
N LYS A 293 -36.47 1.44 -9.49
CA LYS A 293 -37.92 1.25 -9.29
C LYS A 293 -38.72 2.52 -9.55
N LYS A 294 -38.20 3.69 -9.15
CA LYS A 294 -38.86 4.99 -9.42
C LYS A 294 -38.87 5.34 -10.89
N THR A 295 -37.77 5.13 -11.61
CA THR A 295 -37.70 5.38 -13.06
C THR A 295 -38.63 4.43 -13.81
N ALA A 296 -38.62 3.13 -13.48
CA ALA A 296 -39.55 2.17 -14.07
C ALA A 296 -41.02 2.55 -13.86
N ALA A 297 -41.41 2.98 -12.65
CA ALA A 297 -42.77 3.42 -12.37
C ALA A 297 -43.14 4.75 -13.07
N ALA A 298 -42.18 5.66 -13.26
CA ALA A 298 -42.38 6.91 -13.98
C ALA A 298 -42.54 6.67 -15.49
N ASP A 299 -41.75 5.77 -16.07
CA ASP A 299 -41.86 5.35 -17.45
C ASP A 299 -43.19 4.66 -17.70
N GLU A 300 -43.63 3.76 -16.81
CA GLU A 300 -44.94 3.12 -16.90
C GLU A 300 -46.10 4.15 -16.90
N LYS A 301 -45.99 5.20 -16.07
CA LYS A 301 -46.97 6.30 -16.07
C LYS A 301 -46.92 7.11 -17.37
N ARG A 302 -45.73 7.41 -17.93
CA ARG A 302 -45.60 8.09 -19.23
C ARG A 302 -46.23 7.27 -20.35
N TYR A 303 -46.03 5.95 -20.37
CA TYR A 303 -46.65 5.06 -21.35
C TYR A 303 -48.18 5.10 -21.27
N ARG A 304 -48.77 5.01 -20.08
CA ARG A 304 -50.23 5.11 -19.91
C ARG A 304 -50.79 6.46 -20.36
N GLN A 305 -50.08 7.56 -20.10
CA GLN A 305 -50.48 8.90 -20.55
C GLN A 305 -50.43 9.05 -22.08
N MET A 306 -49.41 8.48 -22.72
CA MET A 306 -49.30 8.46 -24.18
C MET A 306 -50.44 7.64 -24.80
N GLU A 307 -50.75 6.47 -24.26
CA GLU A 307 -51.84 5.61 -24.73
C GLU A 307 -53.21 6.30 -24.59
N GLU A 308 -53.45 7.01 -23.48
CA GLU A 308 -54.67 7.80 -23.32
C GLU A 308 -54.75 8.99 -24.27
N ALA A 309 -53.62 9.67 -24.52
CA ALA A 309 -53.55 10.78 -25.47
C ALA A 309 -53.82 10.31 -26.90
N GLU A 310 -53.28 9.15 -27.29
CA GLU A 310 -53.54 8.52 -28.58
C GLU A 310 -55.01 8.10 -28.72
N LYS A 311 -55.60 7.45 -27.71
CA LYS A 311 -57.04 7.13 -27.71
C LYS A 311 -57.91 8.38 -27.83
N LYS A 312 -57.54 9.49 -27.18
CA LYS A 312 -58.24 10.78 -27.30
C LYS A 312 -58.05 11.39 -28.70
N ALA A 313 -56.86 11.32 -29.28
CA ALA A 313 -56.57 11.80 -30.63
C ALA A 313 -57.34 11.00 -31.69
N GLN A 314 -57.37 9.67 -31.59
CA GLN A 314 -58.14 8.79 -32.47
C GLN A 314 -59.65 9.07 -32.37
N LYS A 315 -60.20 9.26 -31.15
CA LYS A 315 -61.60 9.64 -30.97
C LYS A 315 -61.93 11.01 -31.58
N LYS A 316 -61.02 11.98 -31.49
CA LYS A 316 -61.19 13.30 -32.13
C LYS A 316 -61.13 13.19 -33.66
N ALA A 317 -60.20 12.39 -34.20
CA ALA A 317 -60.09 12.13 -35.64
C ALA A 317 -61.34 11.41 -36.19
N ALA A 318 -61.86 10.41 -35.50
CA ALA A 318 -63.10 9.70 -35.88
C ALA A 318 -64.35 10.61 -35.83
N LYS A 319 -64.42 11.54 -34.86
CA LYS A 319 -65.49 12.55 -34.80
C LYS A 319 -65.38 13.60 -35.92
N ALA A 320 -64.17 13.99 -36.31
CA ALA A 320 -63.94 14.89 -37.43
C ALA A 320 -64.32 14.23 -38.77
N GLN A 321 -64.01 12.94 -38.95
CA GLN A 321 -64.41 12.17 -40.13
C GLN A 321 -65.93 11.97 -40.25
N LYS A 322 -66.66 11.87 -39.13
CA LYS A 322 -68.14 11.82 -39.14
C LYS A 322 -68.82 13.17 -39.40
N LYS A 323 -68.12 14.31 -39.30
CA LYS A 323 -68.64 15.64 -39.63
C LYS A 323 -68.43 16.04 -41.10
N ASN A 324 -67.61 15.29 -41.85
CA ASN A 324 -67.28 15.52 -43.26
C ASN A 324 -67.98 14.52 -44.21
N LYS A 325 -69.04 13.85 -43.74
CA LYS A 325 -70.00 13.07 -44.54
C LYS A 325 -71.39 13.64 -44.29
#